data_AF-A0A3B3QF73-F1
#
_entry.id   AF-A0A3B3QF73-F1
#
_cell.length_a   1.000
_cell.length_b   1.000
_cell.length_c   1.000
_cell.angle_alpha   90.00
_cell.angle_beta   90.00
_cell.angle_gamma   90.00
#
_symmetry.space_group_name_H-M   'P 1'
#
loop_
_entity.id
_entity.type
_entity.pdbx_description
1 polymer ?
#
loop_
_entity_poly.entity_id
_entity_poly.type
_entity_poly.pdbx_seq_one_letter_code
_entity_poly.pdbx_strand_id
1 'polypeptide(L)'
;MKTTKILKGNITTAQDKVTLIINPLLCIIPVLLAVAFLTLLERKVLGYIQLRKGPNIVGPYGLLQPIADGVKLFIKEPVRPYASSPILFLATPILAFTLAITL
;
A
#
# COMPACT_ATOMS: atom_id res chain seq x y z
N MET A 1 -8.28 -10.29 46.58
CA MET A 1 -8.51 -10.91 45.25
C MET A 1 -9.31 -10.04 44.25
N LYS A 2 -9.35 -8.70 44.40
CA LYS A 2 -9.97 -7.79 43.41
C LYS A 2 -8.93 -7.02 42.58
N THR A 3 -7.79 -6.69 43.17
CA THR A 3 -6.70 -5.92 42.53
C THR A 3 -6.00 -6.68 41.40
N THR A 4 -5.83 -8.00 41.51
CA THR A 4 -5.23 -8.81 40.44
C THR A 4 -6.14 -8.95 39.21
N LYS A 5 -7.47 -8.89 39.37
CA LYS A 5 -8.42 -8.86 38.24
C LYS A 5 -8.44 -7.51 37.52
N ILE A 6 -8.26 -6.40 38.25
CA ILE A 6 -8.19 -5.05 37.65
C ILE A 6 -6.88 -4.90 36.86
N LEU A 7 -5.76 -5.37 37.43
CA LEU A 7 -4.47 -5.39 36.72
C LEU A 7 -4.54 -6.30 35.48
N LYS A 8 -5.12 -7.50 35.58
CA LYS A 8 -5.33 -8.37 34.39
C LYS A 8 -6.25 -7.73 33.35
N GLY A 9 -7.32 -7.03 33.75
CA GLY A 9 -8.26 -6.37 32.84
C GLY A 9 -7.64 -5.19 32.05
N ASN A 10 -6.72 -4.44 32.67
CA ASN A 10 -5.94 -3.43 31.94
C ASN A 10 -4.89 -4.05 31.02
N ILE A 11 -4.28 -5.16 31.42
CA ILE A 11 -3.29 -5.85 30.59
C ILE A 11 -3.96 -6.52 29.39
N THR A 12 -5.14 -7.13 29.55
CA THR A 12 -5.90 -7.69 28.42
C THR A 12 -6.39 -6.59 27.50
N THR A 13 -6.99 -5.51 28.01
CA THR A 13 -7.43 -4.40 27.13
C THR A 13 -6.28 -3.65 26.45
N ALA A 14 -5.11 -3.53 27.10
CA ALA A 14 -3.91 -3.00 26.46
C ALA A 14 -3.41 -3.96 25.36
N GLN A 15 -3.41 -5.26 25.62
CA GLN A 15 -3.04 -6.27 24.64
C GLN A 15 -4.05 -6.37 23.49
N ASP A 16 -5.35 -6.15 23.76
CA ASP A 16 -6.42 -6.09 22.75
C ASP A 16 -6.25 -4.86 21.86
N LYS A 17 -5.91 -3.68 22.43
CA LYS A 17 -5.60 -2.47 21.66
C LYS A 17 -4.34 -2.64 20.80
N VAL A 18 -3.30 -3.26 21.34
CA VAL A 18 -2.06 -3.54 20.60
C VAL A 18 -2.33 -4.53 19.46
N THR A 19 -3.11 -5.58 19.71
CA THR A 19 -3.52 -6.56 18.70
C THR A 19 -4.41 -5.93 17.62
N LEU A 20 -5.31 -5.01 18.00
CA LEU A 20 -6.16 -4.25 17.08
C LEU A 20 -5.35 -3.39 16.10
N ILE A 21 -4.19 -2.86 16.51
CA ILE A 21 -3.31 -2.07 15.64
C ILE A 21 -2.39 -2.97 14.82
N ILE A 22 -1.83 -4.02 15.41
CA ILE A 22 -0.85 -4.89 14.72
C ILE A 22 -1.50 -5.69 13.59
N ASN A 23 -2.71 -6.23 13.78
CA ASN A 23 -3.40 -7.04 12.78
C ASN A 23 -3.61 -6.32 11.43
N PRO A 24 -4.19 -5.10 11.36
CA PRO A 24 -4.36 -4.40 10.09
C PRO A 24 -3.02 -4.01 9.46
N LEU A 25 -2.01 -3.62 10.24
CA LEU A 25 -0.68 -3.33 9.70
C LEU A 25 -0.06 -4.57 9.02
N LEU A 26 -0.22 -5.74 9.65
CA LEU A 26 0.26 -7.01 9.10
C LEU A 26 -0.48 -7.42 7.82
N CYS A 27 -1.74 -7.00 7.64
CA CYS A 27 -2.48 -7.20 6.39
C CYS A 27 -2.10 -6.20 5.29
N ILE A 28 -1.88 -4.93 5.63
CA ILE A 28 -1.62 -3.87 4.63
C ILE A 28 -0.30 -4.10 3.89
N ILE A 29 0.76 -4.51 4.59
CA ILE A 29 2.09 -4.73 4.01
C ILE A 29 2.08 -5.76 2.86
N PRO A 30 1.57 -7.01 3.04
CA PRO A 30 1.54 -8.00 1.98
C PRO A 30 0.56 -7.62 0.86
N VAL A 31 -0.54 -6.90 1.15
CA VAL A 31 -1.47 -6.42 0.13
C VAL A 31 -0.78 -5.43 -0.81
N LEU A 32 -0.06 -4.44 -0.27
CA LEU A 32 0.71 -3.49 -1.09
C LEU A 32 1.79 -4.19 -1.92
N LEU A 33 2.47 -5.19 -1.35
CA LEU A 33 3.45 -5.99 -2.07
C LEU A 33 2.82 -6.81 -3.21
N ALA A 34 1.66 -7.42 -2.95
CA ALA A 34 0.92 -8.20 -3.93
C ALA A 34 0.48 -7.32 -5.12
N VAL A 35 -0.07 -6.13 -4.86
CA VAL A 35 -0.45 -5.17 -5.90
C VAL A 35 0.76 -4.73 -6.74
N ALA A 36 1.90 -4.46 -6.08
CA ALA A 36 3.13 -4.08 -6.77
C ALA A 36 3.59 -5.17 -7.77
N PHE A 37 3.58 -6.45 -7.37
CA PHE A 37 3.93 -7.56 -8.27
C PHE A 37 2.86 -7.86 -9.31
N LEU A 38 1.57 -7.68 -8.98
CA LEU A 38 0.47 -7.86 -9.92
C LEU A 38 0.63 -6.94 -11.14
N THR A 39 0.99 -5.67 -10.93
CA THR A 39 1.24 -4.73 -12.05
C THR A 39 2.43 -5.13 -12.93
N LEU A 40 3.45 -5.80 -12.37
CA LEU A 40 4.56 -6.34 -13.16
C LEU A 40 4.10 -7.51 -14.01
N LEU A 41 3.30 -8.41 -13.43
CA LEU A 41 2.74 -9.55 -14.14
C LEU A 41 1.85 -9.09 -15.30
N GLU A 42 0.95 -8.14 -15.07
CA GLU A 42 0.11 -7.54 -16.11
C GLU A 42 0.96 -6.99 -17.27
N ARG A 43 2.00 -6.20 -16.97
CA ARG A 43 2.92 -5.68 -17.99
C ARG A 43 3.63 -6.79 -18.79
N LYS A 44 3.95 -7.92 -18.16
CA LYS A 44 4.53 -9.07 -18.85
C LYS A 44 3.50 -9.77 -19.73
N VAL A 45 2.30 -10.04 -19.22
CA VAL A 45 1.20 -10.67 -19.98
C VAL A 45 0.84 -9.86 -21.21
N LEU A 46 0.65 -8.54 -21.07
CA LEU A 46 0.37 -7.65 -22.21
C LEU A 46 1.51 -7.64 -23.23
N GLY A 47 2.76 -7.72 -22.78
CA GLY A 47 3.92 -7.86 -23.65
C GLY A 47 3.84 -9.15 -24.48
N TYR A 48 3.60 -10.28 -23.82
CA TYR A 48 3.50 -11.59 -24.49
C TYR A 48 2.36 -11.66 -25.51
N ILE A 49 1.21 -11.06 -25.21
CA ILE A 49 0.07 -10.99 -26.14
C ILE A 49 0.42 -10.16 -27.38
N GLN A 50 1.18 -9.07 -27.21
CA GLN A 50 1.61 -8.18 -28.28
C GLN A 50 2.88 -8.65 -29.01
N LEU A 51 3.34 -9.88 -28.79
CA LEU A 51 4.59 -10.42 -29.34
C LEU A 51 5.81 -9.53 -29.06
N ARG A 52 5.83 -8.81 -27.94
CA ARG A 52 6.97 -8.03 -27.47
C ARG A 52 7.42 -8.49 -26.08
N LYS A 53 8.72 -8.34 -25.78
CA LYS A 53 9.21 -8.65 -24.44
C LYS A 53 8.63 -7.62 -23.45
N GLY A 54 8.04 -8.11 -22.36
CA GLY A 54 7.69 -7.27 -21.20
C GLY A 54 8.93 -6.68 -20.52
N PRO A 55 8.75 -5.90 -19.44
CA PRO A 55 9.85 -5.19 -18.80
C PRO A 55 10.98 -6.14 -18.36
N ASN A 56 12.20 -5.90 -18.84
CA ASN A 56 13.39 -6.71 -18.54
C ASN A 56 14.63 -5.85 -18.16
N ILE A 57 14.46 -4.54 -17.98
CA ILE A 57 15.59 -3.58 -17.90
C ILE A 57 16.08 -3.40 -16.45
N VAL A 58 15.19 -3.49 -15.47
CA VAL A 58 15.48 -3.19 -14.06
C VAL A 58 15.62 -4.48 -13.22
N GLY A 59 16.86 -4.95 -13.08
CA GLY A 59 17.21 -6.16 -12.32
C GLY A 59 16.99 -7.47 -13.08
N PRO A 60 17.32 -8.64 -12.48
CA PRO A 60 17.09 -9.94 -13.10
C PRO A 60 15.60 -10.13 -13.37
N TYR A 61 15.25 -10.41 -14.64
CA TYR A 61 13.87 -10.56 -15.11
C TYR A 61 12.92 -9.38 -14.82
N GLY A 62 13.44 -8.17 -14.55
CA GLY A 62 12.62 -6.99 -14.26
C GLY A 62 12.01 -6.95 -12.86
N LEU A 63 12.45 -7.80 -11.92
CA LEU A 63 11.84 -7.91 -10.58
C LEU A 63 11.92 -6.60 -9.76
N LEU A 64 12.91 -5.75 -10.04
CA LEU A 64 13.10 -4.47 -9.35
C LEU A 64 12.20 -3.35 -9.92
N GLN A 65 11.38 -3.64 -10.93
CA GLN A 65 10.50 -2.64 -11.56
C GLN A 65 9.53 -1.96 -10.58
N PRO A 66 8.84 -2.66 -9.66
CA PRO A 66 7.91 -2.00 -8.77
C PRO A 66 8.60 -1.04 -7.80
N ILE A 67 9.85 -1.35 -7.41
CA ILE A 67 10.68 -0.47 -6.58
C ILE A 67 11.07 0.78 -7.37
N ALA A 68 11.53 0.62 -8.61
CA ALA A 68 11.90 1.73 -9.49
C ALA A 68 10.70 2.66 -9.78
N ASP A 69 9.52 2.10 -10.01
CA ASP A 69 8.29 2.86 -10.23
C ASP A 69 7.90 3.65 -8.97
N GLY A 70 8.03 3.05 -7.78
CA GLY A 70 7.80 3.74 -6.50
C GLY A 70 8.75 4.91 -6.28
N VAL A 71 10.06 4.69 -6.43
CA VAL A 71 11.08 5.76 -6.29
C VAL A 71 10.84 6.89 -7.28
N LYS A 72 10.45 6.56 -8.52
CA LYS A 72 10.12 7.56 -9.54
C LYS A 72 8.93 8.44 -9.14
N LEU A 73 7.92 7.88 -8.46
CA LEU A 73 6.78 8.65 -7.97
C LEU A 73 7.15 9.57 -6.80
N PHE A 74 8.06 9.15 -5.92
CA PHE A 74 8.52 10.00 -4.80
C PHE A 74 9.33 11.22 -5.26
N ILE A 75 10.08 11.08 -6.35
CA ILE A 75 10.88 12.19 -6.91
C ILE A 75 10.01 13.12 -7.76
N LYS A 76 8.82 12.67 -8.19
CA LYS A 76 7.98 13.44 -9.10
C LYS A 76 7.39 14.66 -8.39
N GLU A 77 7.55 15.82 -9.02
CA GLU A 77 7.00 17.08 -8.51
C GLU A 77 5.48 16.99 -8.30
N PRO A 78 4.95 17.44 -7.15
CA PRO A 78 3.52 17.46 -6.90
C PRO A 78 2.87 18.55 -7.75
N VAL A 79 2.33 18.16 -8.91
CA VAL A 79 1.62 19.08 -9.80
C VAL A 79 0.25 19.41 -9.19
N ARG A 80 0.01 20.69 -8.91
CA ARG A 80 -1.28 21.21 -8.45
C ARG A 80 -1.95 21.99 -9.59
N PRO A 81 -3.11 21.56 -10.12
CA PRO A 81 -3.78 22.28 -11.19
C PRO A 81 -4.34 23.61 -10.68
N TYR A 82 -4.04 24.71 -11.38
CA TYR A 82 -4.56 26.05 -11.07
C TYR A 82 -6.10 26.13 -11.15
N ALA A 83 -6.73 25.28 -11.97
CA ALA A 83 -8.17 25.27 -12.19
C ALA A 83 -8.96 24.37 -11.21
N SER A 84 -8.31 23.78 -10.20
CA SER A 84 -8.93 22.82 -9.27
C SER A 84 -8.93 23.33 -7.84
N SER A 85 -9.93 22.95 -7.05
CA SER A 85 -9.92 23.25 -5.61
C SER A 85 -8.81 22.43 -4.93
N PRO A 86 -7.83 23.05 -4.25
CA PRO A 86 -6.68 22.33 -3.69
C PRO A 86 -7.07 21.28 -2.64
N ILE A 87 -8.15 21.54 -1.90
CA ILE A 87 -8.66 20.66 -0.83
C ILE A 87 -9.19 19.36 -1.43
N LEU A 88 -10.06 19.42 -2.44
CA LEU A 88 -10.60 18.20 -3.05
C LEU A 88 -9.50 17.39 -3.74
N PHE A 89 -8.56 18.05 -4.43
CA PHE A 89 -7.47 17.35 -5.12
C PHE A 89 -6.59 16.53 -4.17
N LEU A 90 -6.35 17.02 -2.95
CA LEU A 90 -5.61 16.27 -1.92
C LEU A 90 -6.50 15.25 -1.18
N ALA A 91 -7.77 15.57 -0.93
CA ALA A 91 -8.67 14.70 -0.19
C ALA A 91 -9.10 13.46 -0.97
N THR A 92 -9.31 13.57 -2.29
CA THR A 92 -9.76 12.46 -3.14
C THR A 92 -8.87 11.21 -3.07
N PRO A 93 -7.54 11.27 -3.28
CA PRO A 93 -6.69 10.09 -3.19
C PRO A 93 -6.63 9.50 -1.78
N ILE A 94 -6.73 10.33 -0.73
CA ILE A 94 -6.79 9.88 0.67
C ILE A 94 -8.08 9.08 0.89
N LEU A 95 -9.22 9.61 0.46
CA LEU A 95 -10.52 8.95 0.58
C LEU A 95 -10.54 7.62 -0.18
N ALA A 96 -10.09 7.59 -1.42
CA ALA A 96 -10.04 6.38 -2.24
C ALA A 96 -9.18 5.28 -1.59
N PHE A 97 -8.02 5.65 -1.05
CA PHE A 97 -7.13 4.71 -0.37
C PHE A 97 -7.72 4.19 0.95
N THR A 98 -8.35 5.07 1.74
CA THR A 98 -9.01 4.64 2.98
C THR A 98 -10.11 3.62 2.70
N LEU A 99 -10.96 3.87 1.70
CA LEU A 99 -12.02 2.95 1.30
C LEU A 99 -11.47 1.60 0.85
N ALA A 100 -10.41 1.58 0.04
CA ALA A 100 -9.80 0.36 -0.48
C ALA A 100 -9.15 -0.54 0.59
N ILE A 101 -8.78 0.02 1.75
CA ILE A 101 -8.23 -0.76 2.87
C ILE A 101 -9.33 -1.17 3.86
N THR A 102 -10.36 -0.34 4.02
CA THR A 102 -11.45 -0.63 4.96
C THR A 102 -12.47 -1.63 4.45
N LEU A 103 -12.71 -1.67 3.13
CA LEU A 103 -13.61 -2.61 2.45
C LEU A 103 -12.82 -3.84 1.99
#